data_AF-A0A1G8KXB5-F1
#
_entry.id   AF-A0A1G8KXB5-F1
#
_cell.length_a   1.000
_cell.length_b   1.000
_cell.length_c   1.000
_cell.angle_alpha   90.00
_cell.angle_beta   90.00
_cell.angle_gamma   90.00
#
_symmetry.space_group_name_H-M   'P 1'
#
loop_
_entity.id
_entity.type
_entity.pdbx_description
1 polymer ?
#
loop_
_entity_poly.entity_id
_entity_poly.type
_entity_poly.pdbx_seq_one_letter_code
_entity_poly.pdbx_strand_id
1 'polypeptide(L)'
;MSQPSKKEMLFAQIMLITSIPLGFFPPLIMFLITKNRSEFYRETSRKALNFHLTLIPLFSMVFIFELHFMYSFILLGFETIVLLNAVIKVFLNKPYSYPAIPFIRSKVLTGRMQANS
;
A
#
# COMPACT_ATOMS: atom_id res chain seq x y z
N MET A 1 -9.98 -15.36 5.78
CA MET A 1 -9.15 -15.19 4.56
C MET A 1 -8.51 -16.52 4.26
N SER A 2 -8.72 -17.06 3.07
CA SER A 2 -7.97 -18.21 2.57
C SER A 2 -6.48 -17.87 2.56
N GLN A 3 -5.63 -18.82 2.94
CA GLN A 3 -4.19 -18.61 2.99
C GLN A 3 -3.68 -18.24 1.59
N PRO A 4 -2.90 -17.15 1.43
CA PRO A 4 -2.34 -16.79 0.13
C PRO A 4 -1.35 -17.85 -0.31
N SER A 5 -1.34 -18.14 -1.61
CA SER A 5 -0.35 -19.03 -2.20
C SER A 5 1.05 -18.38 -2.16
N LYS A 6 2.10 -19.20 -2.18
CA LYS A 6 3.49 -18.72 -2.23
C LYS A 6 3.74 -17.78 -3.41
N LYS A 7 3.10 -18.04 -4.57
CA LYS A 7 3.17 -17.16 -5.75
C LYS A 7 2.54 -15.80 -5.46
N GLU A 8 1.39 -15.77 -4.81
CA GLU A 8 0.74 -14.51 -4.42
C GLU A 8 1.57 -13.68 -3.47
N MET A 9 2.17 -14.32 -2.46
CA MET A 9 3.08 -13.64 -1.54
C MET A 9 4.31 -13.09 -2.25
N LEU A 10 4.87 -13.83 -3.22
CA LEU A 10 6.04 -13.39 -3.99
C LEU A 10 5.71 -12.16 -4.85
N PHE A 11 4.64 -12.21 -5.64
CA PHE A 11 4.25 -11.08 -6.49
C PHE A 11 3.86 -9.86 -5.67
N ALA A 12 3.22 -10.04 -4.52
CA ALA A 12 2.92 -8.93 -3.61
C ALA A 12 4.21 -8.28 -3.06
N GLN A 13 5.22 -9.07 -2.71
CA GLN A 13 6.52 -8.53 -2.29
C GLN A 13 7.24 -7.80 -3.43
N ILE A 14 7.22 -8.35 -4.66
CA ILE A 14 7.78 -7.66 -5.84
C ILE A 14 7.10 -6.31 -6.04
N MET A 15 5.77 -6.26 -5.94
CA MET A 15 5.02 -5.01 -6.02
C MET A 15 5.47 -4.01 -4.94
N LEU A 16 5.60 -4.45 -3.67
CA LEU A 16 6.03 -3.57 -2.56
C LEU A 16 7.48 -3.09 -2.69
N ILE A 17 8.38 -3.91 -3.22
CA ILE A 17 9.78 -3.53 -3.39
C ILE A 17 9.91 -2.56 -4.58
N THR A 18 9.23 -2.87 -5.69
CA THR A 18 9.24 -2.00 -6.88
C THR A 18 8.52 -0.68 -6.64
N SER A 19 7.59 -0.60 -5.69
CA SER A 19 6.90 0.64 -5.35
C SER A 19 7.76 1.65 -4.59
N ILE A 20 8.91 1.23 -4.04
CA ILE A 20 9.86 2.17 -3.40
C ILE A 20 10.41 3.16 -4.46
N PRO A 21 11.04 2.72 -5.57
CA PRO A 21 11.51 3.65 -6.60
C PRO A 21 10.41 4.12 -7.56
N LEU A 22 9.35 3.33 -7.78
CA LEU A 22 8.29 3.65 -8.76
C LEU A 22 7.05 4.29 -8.13
N GLY A 23 7.05 4.54 -6.82
CA GLY A 23 5.93 5.14 -6.09
C GLY A 23 4.63 4.33 -6.22
N PHE A 24 3.52 5.02 -6.47
CA PHE A 24 2.18 4.42 -6.48
C PHE A 24 1.86 3.56 -7.73
N PHE A 25 2.73 3.55 -8.76
CA PHE A 25 2.42 2.85 -10.02
C PHE A 25 2.30 1.33 -9.86
N PRO A 26 3.27 0.59 -9.27
CA PRO A 26 3.11 -0.86 -9.07
C PRO A 26 1.86 -1.27 -8.27
N PRO A 27 1.52 -0.66 -7.12
CA PRO A 27 0.30 -1.02 -6.40
C PRO A 27 -0.96 -0.65 -7.19
N LEU A 28 -0.97 0.45 -7.95
CA LEU A 28 -2.09 0.81 -8.82
C LEU A 28 -2.32 -0.26 -9.91
N ILE A 29 -1.27 -0.63 -10.64
CA ILE A 29 -1.35 -1.65 -11.70
C ILE A 29 -1.84 -2.97 -11.10
N MET A 30 -1.24 -3.42 -9.99
CA MET A 30 -1.66 -4.65 -9.33
C MET A 30 -3.11 -4.57 -8.85
N PHE A 31 -3.54 -3.45 -8.27
CA PHE A 31 -4.91 -3.27 -7.80
C PHE A 31 -5.91 -3.39 -8.95
N LEU A 32 -5.65 -2.75 -10.09
CA LEU A 32 -6.52 -2.80 -11.27
C LEU A 32 -6.62 -4.21 -11.88
N ILE A 33 -5.49 -4.92 -11.98
CA ILE A 33 -5.45 -6.28 -12.54
C ILE A 33 -6.14 -7.29 -11.60
N THR A 34 -5.92 -7.14 -10.30
CA THR A 34 -6.29 -8.17 -9.31
C THR A 34 -7.62 -7.92 -8.61
N LYS A 35 -8.29 -6.78 -8.87
CA LYS A 35 -9.56 -6.38 -8.22
C LYS A 35 -10.62 -7.48 -8.16
N ASN A 36 -10.67 -8.35 -9.19
CA ASN A 36 -11.64 -9.43 -9.33
C ASN A 36 -11.04 -10.84 -9.18
N ARG A 37 -9.73 -10.99 -8.96
CA ARG A 37 -9.05 -12.29 -9.01
C ARG A 37 -8.69 -12.86 -7.63
N SER A 38 -8.14 -12.04 -6.75
CA SER A 38 -7.68 -12.49 -5.42
C SER A 38 -7.92 -11.39 -4.39
N GLU A 39 -8.55 -11.78 -3.28
CA GLU A 39 -8.76 -10.86 -2.16
C GLU A 39 -7.44 -10.42 -1.52
N PHE A 40 -6.46 -11.31 -1.45
CA PHE A 40 -5.14 -11.00 -0.90
C PHE A 40 -4.44 -9.91 -1.71
N TYR A 41 -4.29 -10.10 -3.03
CA TYR A 41 -3.68 -9.08 -3.88
C TYR A 41 -4.44 -7.76 -3.83
N ARG A 42 -5.78 -7.81 -3.87
CA ARG A 42 -6.60 -6.60 -3.80
C ARG A 42 -6.35 -5.85 -2.49
N GLU A 43 -6.33 -6.53 -1.35
CA GLU A 43 -6.12 -5.86 -0.06
C GLU A 43 -4.68 -5.36 0.11
N THR A 44 -3.67 -6.11 -0.31
CA THR A 44 -2.26 -5.70 -0.24
C THR A 44 -1.99 -4.49 -1.14
N SER A 45 -2.42 -4.55 -2.40
CA SER A 45 -2.26 -3.43 -3.35
C SER A 45 -3.07 -2.20 -2.93
N ARG A 46 -4.31 -2.38 -2.44
CA ARG A 46 -5.14 -1.28 -1.90
C ARG A 46 -4.45 -0.57 -0.73
N LYS A 47 -3.91 -1.34 0.22
CA LYS A 47 -3.22 -0.80 1.39
C LYS A 47 -1.99 0.02 0.95
N ALA A 48 -1.16 -0.52 0.07
CA ALA A 48 0.02 0.18 -0.44
C ALA A 48 -0.37 1.44 -1.23
N LEU A 49 -1.40 1.35 -2.08
CA LEU A 49 -1.90 2.49 -2.85
C LEU A 49 -2.41 3.62 -1.95
N ASN A 50 -3.22 3.30 -0.93
CA ASN A 50 -3.67 4.30 0.06
C ASN A 50 -2.51 4.97 0.78
N PHE A 51 -1.43 4.23 1.07
CA PHE A 51 -0.24 4.79 1.70
C PHE A 51 0.47 5.79 0.78
N HIS A 52 0.77 5.43 -0.47
CA HIS A 52 1.37 6.39 -1.41
C HIS A 52 0.46 7.60 -1.67
N LEU A 53 -0.85 7.40 -1.81
CA LEU A 53 -1.80 8.52 -1.94
C LEU A 53 -1.82 9.45 -0.72
N THR A 54 -1.52 8.93 0.47
CA THR A 54 -1.35 9.76 1.68
C THR A 54 -0.05 10.57 1.62
N LEU A 55 1.02 10.00 1.05
CA LEU A 55 2.32 10.65 0.93
C LEU A 55 2.39 11.71 -0.17
N ILE A 56 1.67 11.54 -1.29
CA ILE A 56 1.65 12.51 -2.40
C ILE A 56 1.40 13.96 -1.93
N PRO A 57 0.32 14.29 -1.20
CA PRO A 57 0.09 15.65 -0.72
C PRO A 57 1.15 16.13 0.28
N LEU A 58 1.76 15.23 1.07
CA LEU A 58 2.85 15.58 1.98
C LEU A 58 4.11 15.99 1.20
N PHE A 59 4.47 15.21 0.17
CA PHE A 59 5.56 15.58 -0.74
C PHE A 59 5.26 16.89 -1.47
N SER A 60 4.02 17.11 -1.92
CA SER A 60 3.62 18.38 -2.54
C SER A 60 3.77 19.57 -1.60
N MET A 61 3.41 19.44 -0.30
CA MET A 61 3.62 20.50 0.68
C MET A 61 5.11 20.81 0.87
N VAL A 62 5.95 19.78 1.06
CA VAL A 62 7.42 19.96 1.18
C VAL A 62 7.98 20.71 -0.03
N PHE A 63 7.43 20.43 -1.23
CA PHE A 63 7.80 21.10 -2.45
C PHE A 63 7.38 22.59 -2.46
N ILE A 64 6.12 22.87 -2.12
CA ILE A 64 5.57 24.24 -2.11
C ILE A 64 6.30 25.14 -1.09
N PHE A 65 6.67 24.62 0.08
CA PHE A 65 7.33 25.40 1.14
C PHE A 65 8.84 25.54 0.98
N GLU A 66 9.40 25.11 -0.15
CA GLU A 66 10.83 25.13 -0.42
C GLU A 66 11.72 24.31 0.54
N LEU A 67 11.12 23.43 1.36
CA LEU A 67 11.78 22.59 2.37
C LEU A 67 12.40 21.30 1.78
N HIS A 68 12.72 21.31 0.49
CA HIS A 68 12.87 20.13 -0.34
C HIS A 68 13.91 19.12 0.13
N PHE A 69 15.12 19.56 0.48
CA PHE A 69 16.25 18.63 0.59
C PHE A 69 16.09 17.69 1.78
N MET A 70 16.08 18.20 3.01
CA MET A 70 16.03 17.36 4.21
C MET A 70 14.69 16.61 4.36
N TYR A 71 13.56 17.28 4.14
CA TYR A 71 12.25 16.70 4.42
C TYR A 71 11.83 15.64 3.40
N SER A 72 12.26 15.75 2.14
CA SER A 72 12.00 14.70 1.14
C SER A 72 12.73 13.40 1.50
N PHE A 73 13.98 13.47 1.97
CA PHE A 73 14.71 12.27 2.44
C PHE A 73 14.07 11.65 3.68
N ILE A 74 13.55 12.45 4.61
CA ILE A 74 12.83 11.95 5.78
C ILE A 74 11.56 11.21 5.35
N LEU A 75 10.77 11.78 4.45
CA LEU A 75 9.55 11.15 3.94
C LEU A 75 9.86 9.87 3.16
N LEU A 76 10.87 9.88 2.28
CA LEU A 76 11.32 8.69 1.54
C LEU A 76 11.84 7.60 2.47
N GLY A 77 12.60 7.97 3.51
CA GLY A 77 13.09 7.03 4.51
C GLY A 77 11.93 6.38 5.30
N PHE A 78 10.96 7.19 5.72
CA PHE A 78 9.75 6.72 6.38
C PHE A 78 8.93 5.78 5.48
N GLU A 79 8.69 6.16 4.23
CA GLU A 79 8.02 5.35 3.22
C GLU A 79 8.71 3.98 3.06
N THR A 80 10.04 4.00 2.90
CA THR A 80 10.86 2.81 2.71
C THR A 80 10.75 1.87 3.91
N ILE A 81 10.89 2.37 5.14
CA ILE A 81 10.80 1.55 6.37
C ILE A 81 9.43 0.89 6.47
N VAL A 82 8.37 1.65 6.20
CA VAL A 82 6.98 1.17 6.27
C VAL A 82 6.72 0.09 5.21
N LEU A 83 7.21 0.25 3.98
CA LEU A 83 7.08 -0.74 2.92
C LEU A 83 7.93 -2.00 3.19
N LEU A 84 9.15 -1.86 3.70
CA LEU A 84 9.99 -3.01 4.09
C LEU A 84 9.35 -3.83 5.22
N ASN A 85 8.74 -3.16 6.20
CA ASN A 85 7.97 -3.85 7.24
C ASN A 85 6.82 -4.65 6.62
N ALA A 86 6.11 -4.07 5.65
CA ALA A 86 5.06 -4.78 4.93
C ALA A 86 5.59 -5.99 4.13
N VAL A 87 6.77 -5.88 3.48
CA VAL A 87 7.43 -7.02 2.81
C VAL A 87 7.67 -8.16 3.80
N ILE A 88 8.27 -7.87 4.97
CA ILE A 88 8.54 -8.86 6.01
C ILE A 88 7.23 -9.48 6.53
N LYS A 89 6.20 -8.66 6.76
CA LYS A 89 4.89 -9.13 7.24
C LYS A 89 4.19 -10.00 6.21
N VAL A 90 4.25 -9.65 4.92
CA VAL A 90 3.76 -10.49 3.83
C VAL A 90 4.52 -11.81 3.81
N PHE A 91 5.85 -11.80 3.90
CA PHE A 91 6.66 -13.02 3.94
C PHE A 91 6.28 -13.95 5.09
N LEU A 92 6.06 -13.39 6.29
CA LEU A 92 5.64 -14.12 7.49
C LEU A 92 4.14 -14.46 7.50
N ASN A 93 3.39 -14.06 6.48
CA ASN A 93 1.93 -14.18 6.43
C ASN A 93 1.23 -13.61 7.68
N LYS A 94 1.72 -12.47 8.17
CA LYS A 94 1.19 -11.75 9.33
C LYS A 94 0.40 -10.53 8.89
N PRO A 95 -0.68 -10.16 9.62
CA PRO A 95 -1.39 -8.92 9.35
C PRO A 95 -0.48 -7.72 9.63
N TYR A 96 -0.66 -6.68 8.83
CA TYR A 96 -0.01 -5.38 8.97
C TYR A 96 -0.98 -4.25 8.60
N SER A 97 -0.69 -3.06 9.08
CA SER A 97 -1.42 -1.83 8.79
C SER A 97 -0.45 -0.73 8.40
N TYR A 98 -0.93 0.17 7.55
CA TYR A 98 -0.22 1.40 7.24
C TYR A 98 -0.80 2.56 8.03
N PRO A 99 0.02 3.54 8.42
CA PRO A 99 -0.46 4.85 8.87
C PRO A 99 -0.94 5.65 7.64
N ALA A 100 -2.03 5.20 7.01
CA ALA A 100 -2.52 5.73 5.74
C ALA A 100 -4.00 6.10 5.82
N ILE A 101 -4.38 7.16 5.11
CA ILE A 101 -5.78 7.57 4.95
C ILE A 101 -6.46 6.56 4.00
N PRO A 102 -7.61 5.97 4.38
CA PRO A 102 -8.25 4.93 3.56
C PRO A 102 -9.09 5.54 2.42
N PHE A 103 -8.43 6.04 1.37
CA PHE A 103 -9.10 6.54 0.17
C PHE A 103 -9.91 5.44 -0.53
N ILE A 104 -9.31 4.26 -0.68
CA ILE A 104 -9.97 3.07 -1.21
C ILE A 104 -10.32 2.15 -0.03
N ARG A 105 -11.62 1.90 0.16
CA ARG A 105 -12.15 1.06 1.25
C ARG A 105 -12.00 -0.43 0.96
N SER A 106 -11.88 -1.26 2.01
CA SER A 106 -11.87 -2.72 1.85
C SER A 106 -13.29 -3.23 1.60
N LYS A 107 -13.41 -4.28 0.78
CA LYS A 107 -14.71 -4.90 0.46
C LYS A 107 -15.38 -5.49 1.70
N VAL A 108 -14.58 -5.96 2.67
CA VAL A 108 -15.05 -6.48 3.97
C VAL A 108 -15.79 -5.40 4.78
N LEU A 109 -15.30 -4.16 4.76
CA LEU A 109 -15.95 -3.04 5.46
C LEU A 109 -17.22 -2.59 4.74
N THR A 110 -17.20 -2.53 3.40
CA THR A 110 -18.38 -2.16 2.60
C THR A 110 -19.54 -3.13 2.80
N GLY A 111 -19.26 -4.45 2.84
CA GLY A 111 -20.30 -5.46 3.09
C GLY A 111 -20.93 -5.35 4.48
N ARG A 112 -20.16 -4.96 5.52
CA ARG A 112 -20.70 -4.74 6.87
C ARG A 112 -21.54 -3.47 6.98
N MET A 113 -21.23 -2.43 6.22
CA MET A 113 -22.05 -1.22 6.17
C MET A 113 -23.38 -1.45 5.44
N GLN A 114 -23.39 -2.28 4.40
CA GLN A 114 -24.62 -2.66 3.68
C GLN A 114 -25.49 -3.67 4.44
N ALA A 115 -24.92 -4.45 5.35
CA ALA A 115 -25.67 -5.39 6.19
C ALA A 115 -26.31 -4.75 7.43
N ASN A 116 -25.98 -3.48 7.71
CA ASN A 116 -26.40 -2.75 8.91
C ASN A 116 -27.19 -1.46 8.55
N SER A 117 -27.68 -1.40 7.31
CA SER A 117 -28.53 -0.34 6.72
C SER A 117 -29.82 -0.95 6.20
#